data_AF-A0A1Y6L556-F1
#
_entry.id   AF-A0A1Y6L556-F1
#
_cell.length_a   1.000
_cell.length_b   1.000
_cell.length_c   1.000
_cell.angle_alpha   90.00
_cell.angle_beta   90.00
_cell.angle_gamma   90.00
#
_symmetry.space_group_name_H-M   'P 1'
#
loop_
_entity.id
_entity.type
_entity.pdbx_description
1 polymer ?
#
loop_
_entity_poly.entity_id
_entity_poly.type
_entity_poly.pdbx_seq_one_letter_code
_entity_poly.pdbx_strand_id
1 'polypeptide(L)'
;MMDLVINFIPVTDPSFLRTFNQPDTTLQGQVVSTYSLGCIFGAILSLFTGDRFGRRKNVVLGCGFIFIGGLLQATAYTVPHMITDRIIAGVGIGVNTTAIPMWQAEASRPNLRGRLVAFELTCLVGGFVLTNWINFGFTYLPDNEVSWRFPLGLQSLLALGTAGIVPFLVESLRGLCLKGREEEANGAIARLYGKGVEDDEVYESFELMREAIERGKEEGQVGWREALGNGRQQTPRRIFARDGGTCYAADGWRQC
;
A
#
# COMPACT_ATOMS: atom_id res chain seq x y z
N MET A 1 -3.82 7.40 6.83
CA MET A 1 -3.31 7.70 8.20
C MET A 1 -1.92 8.33 8.18
N MET A 2 -1.03 7.95 7.26
CA MET A 2 0.22 8.70 6.98
C MET A 2 -0.03 10.16 6.53
N ASP A 3 -1.26 10.47 6.11
CA ASP A 3 -1.61 11.67 5.33
C ASP A 3 -1.71 12.96 6.17
N LEU A 4 -1.94 12.87 7.49
CA LEU A 4 -2.29 14.03 8.30
C LEU A 4 -1.08 14.83 8.81
N VAL A 5 0.13 14.28 8.81
CA VAL A 5 1.29 14.95 9.44
C VAL A 5 2.43 15.20 8.45
N ILE A 6 2.57 14.38 7.41
CA ILE A 6 3.49 14.67 6.29
C ILE A 6 2.98 15.87 5.47
N ASN A 7 1.66 16.11 5.43
CA ASN A 7 1.07 17.24 4.70
C ASN A 7 0.89 18.51 5.53
N PHE A 8 0.69 18.42 6.85
CA PHE A 8 0.23 19.60 7.62
C PHE A 8 1.37 20.52 8.03
N ILE A 9 2.52 19.97 8.43
CA ILE A 9 3.68 20.74 8.91
C ILE A 9 4.28 21.65 7.82
N PRO A 10 4.50 21.19 6.56
CA PRO A 10 5.05 22.08 5.54
C PRO A 10 4.06 23.17 5.10
N VAL A 11 2.75 22.95 5.18
CA VAL A 11 1.75 23.93 4.72
C VAL A 11 1.59 25.09 5.72
N THR A 12 1.88 24.85 7.00
CA THR A 12 1.92 25.87 8.05
C THR A 12 3.27 26.59 8.16
N ASP A 13 4.28 26.17 7.41
CA ASP A 13 5.62 26.74 7.49
C ASP A 13 5.66 28.17 6.92
N PRO A 14 6.34 29.13 7.58
CA PRO A 14 6.42 30.51 7.11
C PRO A 14 7.03 30.64 5.70
N SER A 15 7.99 29.78 5.34
CA SER A 15 8.61 29.79 4.00
C SER A 15 7.68 29.23 2.93
N PHE A 16 6.82 28.27 3.27
CA PHE A 16 5.76 27.79 2.38
C PHE A 16 4.74 28.90 2.10
N LEU A 17 4.26 29.58 3.15
CA LEU A 17 3.29 30.67 2.99
C LEU A 17 3.85 31.81 2.12
N ARG A 18 5.14 32.13 2.23
CA ARG A 18 5.78 33.12 1.35
C ARG A 18 5.83 32.65 -0.11
N THR A 19 6.14 31.38 -0.36
CA THR A 19 6.22 30.82 -1.71
C THR A 19 4.88 30.86 -2.44
N PHE A 20 3.78 30.63 -1.72
CA PHE A 20 2.43 30.54 -2.29
C PHE A 20 1.58 31.81 -2.12
N ASN A 21 2.20 32.97 -1.85
CA ASN A 21 1.52 34.26 -1.64
C ASN A 21 0.43 34.22 -0.54
N GLN A 22 0.75 33.65 0.62
CA GLN A 22 -0.13 33.56 1.79
C GLN A 22 -1.53 33.00 1.45
N PRO A 23 -1.62 31.72 1.06
CA PRO A 23 -2.90 31.12 0.72
C PRO A 23 -3.84 31.12 1.92
N ASP A 24 -5.10 31.50 1.70
CA ASP A 24 -6.17 31.43 2.71
C ASP A 24 -6.25 30.03 3.33
N THR A 25 -6.75 29.95 4.57
CA THR A 25 -6.92 28.68 5.30
C THR A 25 -7.76 27.67 4.51
N THR A 26 -8.72 28.14 3.71
CA THR A 26 -9.50 27.31 2.79
C THR A 26 -8.64 26.66 1.70
N LEU A 27 -7.71 27.41 1.09
CA LEU A 27 -6.80 26.88 0.07
C LEU A 27 -5.83 25.86 0.66
N GLN A 28 -5.33 26.10 1.87
CA GLN A 28 -4.49 25.13 2.59
C GLN A 28 -5.25 23.81 2.84
N GLY A 29 -6.51 23.90 3.28
CA GLY A 29 -7.37 22.72 3.44
C GLY A 29 -7.65 21.99 2.12
N GLN A 30 -7.80 22.73 1.02
CA GLN A 30 -7.97 22.14 -0.32
C GLN A 30 -6.72 21.37 -0.78
N VAL A 31 -5.53 21.93 -0.57
CA VAL A 31 -4.26 21.26 -0.91
C VAL A 31 -4.12 19.93 -0.16
N VAL A 32 -4.43 19.92 1.14
CA VAL A 32 -4.34 18.71 1.97
C VAL A 32 -5.40 17.67 1.59
N SER A 33 -6.66 18.09 1.38
CA SER A 33 -7.77 17.17 1.07
C SER A 33 -7.67 16.54 -0.32
N THR A 34 -7.05 17.23 -1.27
CA THR A 34 -6.84 16.72 -2.64
C THR A 34 -5.95 15.48 -2.67
N TYR A 35 -5.05 15.33 -1.70
CA TYR A 35 -4.25 14.12 -1.55
C TYR A 35 -5.13 12.88 -1.29
N SER A 36 -6.11 13.00 -0.39
CA SER A 36 -7.06 11.92 -0.08
C SER A 36 -7.91 11.52 -1.30
N LEU A 37 -8.27 12.49 -2.15
CA LEU A 37 -8.93 12.19 -3.42
C LEU A 37 -8.02 11.34 -4.31
N GLY A 38 -6.74 11.72 -4.45
CA GLY A 38 -5.73 10.92 -5.15
C GLY A 38 -5.64 9.48 -4.62
N CYS A 39 -5.65 9.30 -3.30
CA CYS A 39 -5.61 7.97 -2.67
C CYS A 39 -6.81 7.10 -3.06
N ILE A 40 -8.02 7.67 -3.11
CA ILE A 40 -9.24 6.96 -3.52
C ILE A 40 -9.11 6.48 -4.97
N PHE A 41 -8.68 7.37 -5.87
CA PHE A 41 -8.45 7.00 -7.26
C PHE A 41 -7.36 5.92 -7.41
N GLY A 42 -6.28 6.02 -6.63
CA GLY A 42 -5.21 5.02 -6.59
C GLY A 42 -5.68 3.65 -6.09
N ALA A 43 -6.52 3.61 -5.05
CA ALA A 43 -7.10 2.38 -4.54
C ALA A 43 -8.00 1.69 -5.59
N ILE A 44 -8.82 2.48 -6.30
CA ILE A 44 -9.65 1.98 -7.42
C ILE A 44 -8.77 1.46 -8.55
N LEU A 45 -7.73 2.20 -8.94
CA LEU A 45 -6.77 1.79 -9.97
C LEU A 45 -6.08 0.47 -9.61
N SER A 46 -5.73 0.28 -8.33
CA SER A 46 -5.07 -0.91 -7.82
C SER A 46 -5.92 -2.17 -7.97
N LEU A 47 -7.25 -2.05 -7.89
CA LEU A 47 -8.16 -3.18 -8.08
C LEU A 47 -8.10 -3.70 -9.52
N PHE A 48 -8.07 -2.82 -10.51
CA PHE A 48 -7.97 -3.22 -11.92
C PHE A 48 -6.55 -3.65 -12.32
N THR A 49 -5.55 -2.94 -11.81
CA THR A 49 -4.14 -3.13 -12.20
C THR A 49 -3.51 -4.32 -11.49
N GLY A 50 -3.91 -4.59 -10.25
CA GLY A 50 -3.37 -5.65 -9.41
C GLY A 50 -3.56 -7.05 -10.00
N ASP A 51 -4.74 -7.32 -10.58
CA ASP A 51 -5.05 -8.62 -11.16
C ASP A 51 -4.40 -8.81 -12.54
N ARG A 52 -4.23 -7.72 -13.31
CA ARG A 52 -3.68 -7.79 -14.68
C ARG A 52 -2.15 -7.84 -14.72
N PHE A 53 -1.47 -7.01 -13.93
CA PHE A 53 -0.01 -6.88 -13.98
C PHE A 53 0.71 -7.76 -12.94
N GLY A 54 -0.01 -8.22 -11.91
CA GLY A 54 0.55 -8.92 -10.75
C GLY A 54 0.95 -7.96 -9.64
N ARG A 55 0.98 -8.46 -8.40
CA ARG A 55 1.13 -7.65 -7.18
C ARG A 55 2.47 -6.91 -7.14
N ARG A 56 3.57 -7.56 -7.49
CA ARG A 56 4.91 -6.94 -7.45
C ARG A 56 5.02 -5.74 -8.41
N LYS A 57 4.56 -5.92 -9.65
CA LYS A 57 4.62 -4.85 -10.67
C LYS A 57 3.72 -3.68 -10.31
N ASN A 58 2.58 -3.96 -9.67
CA ASN A 58 1.66 -2.92 -9.20
C ASN A 58 2.32 -2.03 -8.13
N VAL A 59 3.08 -2.61 -7.19
CA VAL A 59 3.85 -1.84 -6.18
C VAL A 59 4.93 -0.97 -6.84
N VAL A 60 5.67 -1.50 -7.82
CA VAL A 60 6.68 -0.71 -8.55
C VAL A 60 6.03 0.46 -9.32
N LEU A 61 4.88 0.24 -9.94
CA LEU A 61 4.08 1.28 -10.59
C LEU A 61 3.67 2.37 -9.59
N GLY A 62 3.17 1.97 -8.42
CA GLY A 62 2.82 2.89 -7.32
C GLY A 62 4.02 3.71 -6.84
N CYS A 63 5.19 3.08 -6.65
CA CYS A 63 6.44 3.77 -6.34
C CYS A 63 6.83 4.80 -7.41
N GLY A 64 6.63 4.49 -8.70
CA GLY A 64 6.86 5.43 -9.80
C GLY A 64 5.99 6.69 -9.70
N PHE A 65 4.69 6.53 -9.43
CA PHE A 65 3.79 7.68 -9.22
C PHE A 65 4.16 8.50 -7.99
N ILE A 66 4.57 7.86 -6.88
CA ILE A 66 5.05 8.57 -5.69
C ILE A 66 6.32 9.38 -6.01
N PHE A 67 7.27 8.79 -6.73
CA PHE A 67 8.51 9.46 -7.13
C PHE A 67 8.25 10.69 -8.01
N ILE A 68 7.43 10.53 -9.06
CA ILE A 68 7.07 11.63 -9.96
C ILE A 68 6.31 12.72 -9.20
N GLY A 69 5.31 12.35 -8.41
CA GLY A 69 4.51 13.30 -7.63
C GLY A 69 5.35 14.06 -6.60
N GLY A 70 6.27 13.38 -5.90
CA GLY A 70 7.15 14.03 -4.92
C GLY A 70 8.20 14.94 -5.57
N LEU A 71 8.72 14.58 -6.74
CA LEU A 71 9.64 15.43 -7.51
C LEU A 71 8.94 16.71 -8.01
N LEU A 72 7.73 16.57 -8.55
CA LEU A 72 6.93 17.72 -9.00
C LEU A 72 6.60 18.66 -7.83
N GLN A 73 6.17 18.10 -6.68
CA GLN A 73 5.91 18.87 -5.46
C GLN A 73 7.14 19.65 -4.98
N ALA A 74 8.35 19.07 -5.07
CA ALA A 74 9.58 19.75 -4.68
C ALA A 74 9.91 20.94 -5.60
N THR A 75 9.43 20.92 -6.85
CA THR A 75 9.62 22.00 -7.84
C THR A 75 8.44 22.97 -7.95
N ALA A 76 7.42 22.83 -7.10
CA ALA A 76 6.22 23.66 -7.18
C ALA A 76 6.46 25.09 -6.68
N TYR A 77 5.94 26.06 -7.44
CA TYR A 77 5.94 27.50 -7.11
C TYR A 77 4.53 28.11 -7.13
N THR A 78 3.51 27.34 -7.53
CA THR A 78 2.12 27.82 -7.63
C THR A 78 1.16 26.82 -6.97
N VAL A 79 0.08 27.33 -6.37
CA VAL A 79 -0.91 26.49 -5.66
C VAL A 79 -1.53 25.42 -6.59
N PRO A 80 -1.93 25.73 -7.84
CA PRO A 80 -2.48 24.71 -8.74
C PRO A 80 -1.49 23.59 -9.06
N HIS A 81 -0.20 23.91 -9.20
CA HIS A 81 0.86 22.91 -9.42
C HIS A 81 0.94 21.96 -8.20
N MET A 82 1.01 22.52 -6.99
CA MET A 82 0.99 21.72 -5.76
C MET A 82 -0.25 20.81 -5.64
N ILE A 83 -1.43 21.30 -6.05
CA ILE A 83 -2.67 20.51 -6.04
C ILE A 83 -2.56 19.34 -7.03
N THR A 84 -2.13 19.57 -8.26
CA THR A 84 -2.00 18.48 -9.25
C THR A 84 -1.00 17.43 -8.81
N ASP A 85 0.12 17.85 -8.22
CA ASP A 85 1.18 16.93 -7.82
C ASP A 85 0.78 16.08 -6.60
N ARG A 86 -0.09 16.63 -5.73
CA ARG A 86 -0.69 15.89 -4.60
C ARG A 86 -1.64 14.81 -5.08
N ILE A 87 -2.39 15.03 -6.16
CA ILE A 87 -3.23 13.98 -6.77
C ILE A 87 -2.34 12.84 -7.26
N ILE A 88 -1.27 13.16 -8.01
CA ILE A 88 -0.36 12.16 -8.60
C ILE A 88 0.33 11.34 -7.50
N ALA A 89 0.90 11.99 -6.48
CA ALA A 89 1.52 11.31 -5.35
C ALA A 89 0.50 10.47 -4.56
N GLY A 90 -0.71 10.98 -4.36
CA GLY A 90 -1.81 10.28 -3.68
C GLY A 90 -2.25 9.03 -4.43
N VAL A 91 -2.32 9.05 -5.77
CA VAL A 91 -2.59 7.85 -6.58
C VAL A 91 -1.55 6.77 -6.32
N GLY A 92 -0.27 7.12 -6.30
CA GLY A 92 0.81 6.17 -6.02
C GLY A 92 0.73 5.57 -4.61
N ILE A 93 0.44 6.37 -3.59
CA ILE A 93 0.24 5.87 -2.22
C ILE A 93 -0.99 4.96 -2.14
N GLY A 94 -2.09 5.30 -2.81
CA GLY A 94 -3.32 4.51 -2.81
C GLY A 94 -3.13 3.13 -3.43
N VAL A 95 -2.31 3.05 -4.48
CA VAL A 95 -1.90 1.75 -5.06
C VAL A 95 -1.07 0.94 -4.07
N ASN A 96 -0.08 1.56 -3.43
CA ASN A 96 0.81 0.84 -2.51
C ASN A 96 0.11 0.39 -1.22
N THR A 97 -0.74 1.23 -0.62
CA THR A 97 -1.45 0.91 0.64
C THR A 97 -2.46 -0.24 0.47
N THR A 98 -2.91 -0.52 -0.74
CA THR A 98 -3.78 -1.66 -1.05
C THR A 98 -2.99 -2.88 -1.50
N ALA A 99 -1.94 -2.69 -2.31
CA ALA A 99 -1.18 -3.79 -2.89
C ALA A 99 -0.24 -4.48 -1.88
N ILE A 100 0.40 -3.73 -0.99
CA ILE A 100 1.39 -4.25 -0.03
C ILE A 100 0.77 -5.24 0.98
N PRO A 101 -0.30 -4.90 1.74
CA PRO A 101 -0.85 -5.82 2.72
C PRO A 101 -1.47 -7.06 2.05
N MET A 102 -2.01 -6.90 0.84
CA MET A 102 -2.52 -8.03 0.06
C MET A 102 -1.39 -8.95 -0.38
N TRP A 103 -0.27 -8.39 -0.86
CA TRP A 103 0.90 -9.17 -1.19
C TRP A 103 1.49 -9.89 0.03
N GLN A 104 1.57 -9.21 1.18
CA GLN A 104 1.99 -9.84 2.42
C GLN A 104 1.07 -11.01 2.81
N ALA A 105 -0.24 -10.83 2.73
CA ALA A 105 -1.20 -11.89 3.04
C ALA A 105 -1.06 -13.10 2.09
N GLU A 106 -0.74 -12.86 0.81
CA GLU A 106 -0.54 -13.91 -0.20
C GLU A 106 0.84 -14.58 -0.13
N ALA A 107 1.89 -13.88 0.33
CA ALA A 107 3.25 -14.40 0.37
C ALA A 107 3.66 -14.98 1.73
N SER A 108 2.88 -14.76 2.80
CA SER A 108 3.25 -15.15 4.17
C SER A 108 2.54 -16.40 4.66
N ARG A 109 3.28 -17.18 5.44
CA ARG A 109 2.75 -18.32 6.20
C ARG A 109 1.68 -17.85 7.19
N PRO A 110 0.59 -18.61 7.40
CA PRO A 110 -0.49 -18.28 8.34
C PRO A 110 -0.02 -17.83 9.72
N ASN A 111 0.97 -18.52 10.28
CA ASN A 111 1.49 -18.26 11.63
C ASN A 111 2.33 -16.97 11.75
N LEU A 112 2.82 -16.42 10.62
CA LEU A 112 3.70 -15.25 10.60
C LEU A 112 3.00 -13.97 10.12
N ARG A 113 1.78 -14.06 9.58
CA ARG A 113 1.05 -12.93 8.99
C ARG A 113 0.92 -11.77 9.97
N GLY A 114 0.52 -12.07 11.21
CA GLY A 114 0.36 -11.05 12.26
C GLY A 114 1.66 -10.32 12.61
N ARG A 115 2.79 -11.02 12.62
CA ARG A 115 4.11 -10.42 12.90
C ARG A 115 4.57 -9.50 11.78
N LEU A 116 4.31 -9.87 10.52
CA LEU A 116 4.67 -9.04 9.36
C LEU A 116 3.84 -7.75 9.31
N VAL A 117 2.54 -7.84 9.56
CA VAL A 117 1.66 -6.66 9.64
C VAL A 117 2.08 -5.75 10.81
N ALA A 118 2.40 -6.32 11.97
CA ALA A 118 2.90 -5.53 13.11
C ALA A 118 4.23 -4.83 12.78
N PHE A 119 5.13 -5.49 12.06
CA PHE A 119 6.39 -4.89 11.60
C PHE A 119 6.15 -3.73 10.64
N GLU A 120 5.24 -3.89 9.67
CA GLU A 120 4.85 -2.80 8.75
C GLU A 120 4.33 -1.58 9.51
N LEU A 121 3.42 -1.77 10.46
CA LEU A 121 2.89 -0.68 11.29
C LEU A 121 3.98 -0.02 12.13
N THR A 122 4.94 -0.80 12.65
CA THR A 122 6.08 -0.27 13.40
C THR A 122 6.96 0.60 12.51
N CYS A 123 7.26 0.17 11.28
CA CYS A 123 7.99 0.97 10.30
C CYS A 123 7.24 2.24 9.91
N LEU A 124 5.92 2.17 9.76
CA LEU A 124 5.06 3.33 9.49
C LEU A 124 5.15 4.38 10.61
N VAL A 125 5.00 3.95 11.87
CA VAL A 125 5.11 4.85 13.03
C VAL A 125 6.53 5.38 13.19
N GLY A 126 7.55 4.55 12.96
CA GLY A 126 8.95 4.97 12.99
C GLY A 126 9.27 6.06 11.95
N GLY A 127 8.81 5.89 10.71
CA GLY A 127 8.96 6.89 9.66
C GLY A 127 8.23 8.20 9.96
N PHE A 128 7.06 8.11 10.60
CA PHE A 128 6.33 9.26 11.10
C PHE A 128 7.12 10.04 12.16
N VAL A 129 7.66 9.35 13.17
CA VAL A 129 8.46 10.00 14.22
C VAL A 129 9.70 10.65 13.63
N LEU A 130 10.40 9.97 12.72
CA LEU A 130 11.57 10.50 12.02
C LEU A 130 11.22 11.80 11.26
N THR A 131 10.11 11.81 10.54
CA THR A 131 9.67 13.00 9.77
C THR A 131 9.37 14.17 10.70
N ASN A 132 8.74 13.94 11.86
CA ASN A 132 8.47 14.99 12.83
C ASN A 132 9.77 15.59 13.40
N TRP A 133 10.76 14.76 13.73
CA TRP A 133 12.06 15.24 14.19
C TRP A 133 12.81 16.05 13.13
N ILE A 134 12.76 15.61 11.87
CA ILE A 134 13.35 16.35 10.74
C ILE A 134 12.68 17.72 10.61
N ASN A 135 11.35 17.78 10.59
CA ASN A 135 10.62 19.06 10.50
C ASN A 135 10.93 19.97 11.70
N PHE A 136 10.99 19.43 12.91
CA PHE A 136 11.39 20.19 14.10
C PHE A 136 12.81 20.78 13.98
N GLY A 137 13.75 20.03 13.40
CA GLY A 137 15.10 20.54 13.12
C GLY A 137 15.10 21.72 12.15
N PHE A 138 14.22 21.70 11.15
CA PHE A 138 14.07 22.79 10.18
C PHE A 138 13.37 24.03 10.74
N THR A 139 12.62 23.92 11.83
CA THR A 139 12.04 25.09 12.53
C THR A 139 13.10 26.09 12.99
N TYR A 140 14.35 25.64 13.23
CA TYR A 140 15.47 26.51 13.59
C TYR A 140 16.11 27.25 12.38
N LEU A 141 15.67 26.95 11.15
CA LEU A 141 16.09 27.63 9.91
C LEU A 141 14.86 28.22 9.17
N PRO A 142 14.28 29.32 9.69
CA PRO A 142 12.96 29.80 9.28
C PRO A 142 12.87 30.41 7.87
N ASP A 143 13.99 30.86 7.29
CA ASP A 143 13.99 31.62 6.01
C ASP A 143 14.40 30.80 4.78
N ASN A 144 14.59 29.48 4.91
CA ASN A 144 14.99 28.62 3.79
C ASN A 144 13.82 27.80 3.24
N GLU A 145 13.57 27.92 1.93
CA GLU A 145 12.60 27.08 1.18
C GLU A 145 12.93 25.57 1.25
N VAL A 146 14.16 25.23 1.67
CA VAL A 146 14.62 23.87 1.89
C VAL A 146 13.79 23.16 2.97
N SER A 147 13.27 23.89 3.96
CA SER A 147 12.54 23.33 5.11
C SER A 147 11.31 22.51 4.71
N TRP A 148 10.54 22.99 3.73
CA TRP A 148 9.34 22.28 3.24
C TRP A 148 9.62 21.39 2.02
N ARG A 149 10.65 21.71 1.21
CA ARG A 149 11.03 20.90 0.03
C ARG A 149 11.78 19.63 0.38
N PHE A 150 12.63 19.66 1.41
CA PHE A 150 13.48 18.55 1.78
C PHE A 150 12.69 17.28 2.18
N PRO A 151 11.65 17.36 3.04
CA PRO A 151 10.83 16.18 3.36
C PRO A 151 10.16 15.56 2.13
N LEU A 152 9.75 16.37 1.15
CA LEU A 152 9.12 15.92 -0.09
C LEU A 152 10.13 15.23 -1.03
N GLY A 153 11.34 15.77 -1.11
CA GLY A 153 12.46 15.14 -1.82
C GLY A 153 12.89 13.82 -1.16
N LEU A 154 12.94 13.78 0.17
CA LEU A 154 13.29 12.58 0.92
C LEU A 154 12.28 11.44 0.69
N GLN A 155 10.99 11.75 0.64
CA GLN A 155 9.96 10.76 0.28
C GLN A 155 10.20 10.14 -1.10
N SER A 156 10.58 10.97 -2.08
CA SER A 156 10.86 10.52 -3.45
C SER A 156 12.07 9.57 -3.48
N LEU A 157 13.13 9.90 -2.74
CA LEU A 157 14.32 9.05 -2.63
C LEU A 157 13.99 7.68 -2.00
N LEU A 158 13.19 7.67 -0.94
CA LEU A 158 12.75 6.42 -0.30
C LEU A 158 11.89 5.57 -1.23
N ALA A 159 10.99 6.20 -2.00
CA ALA A 159 10.18 5.49 -2.99
C ALA A 159 11.04 4.82 -4.09
N LEU A 160 12.11 5.47 -4.52
CA LEU A 160 13.05 4.93 -5.49
C LEU A 160 13.85 3.76 -4.91
N GLY A 161 14.28 3.85 -3.65
CA GLY A 161 14.90 2.74 -2.92
C GLY A 161 13.99 1.52 -2.83
N THR A 162 12.71 1.73 -2.51
CA THR A 162 11.71 0.65 -2.50
C THR A 162 11.51 0.06 -3.90
N ALA A 163 11.40 0.88 -4.94
CA ALA A 163 11.28 0.41 -6.32
C ALA A 163 12.48 -0.44 -6.77
N GLY A 164 13.68 -0.18 -6.23
CA GLY A 164 14.87 -1.00 -6.47
C GLY A 164 14.87 -2.34 -5.73
N ILE A 165 14.32 -2.40 -4.52
CA ILE A 165 14.31 -3.63 -3.69
C ILE A 165 13.19 -4.59 -4.11
N VAL A 166 12.01 -4.07 -4.44
CA VAL A 166 10.81 -4.88 -4.75
C VAL A 166 11.03 -5.94 -5.83
N PRO A 167 11.76 -5.70 -6.95
CA PRO A 167 12.05 -6.73 -7.95
C PRO A 167 12.78 -7.96 -7.41
N PHE A 168 13.60 -7.81 -6.36
CA PHE A 168 14.35 -8.91 -5.76
C PHE A 168 13.51 -9.78 -4.81
N LEU A 169 12.34 -9.30 -4.39
CA LEU A 169 11.44 -10.09 -3.55
C LEU A 169 10.62 -11.09 -4.38
N VAL A 170 10.21 -12.16 -3.71
CA VAL A 170 9.42 -13.26 -4.28
C VAL A 170 8.04 -12.75 -4.72
N GLU A 171 7.53 -13.22 -5.86
CA GLU A 171 6.15 -12.87 -6.29
C GLU A 171 5.12 -13.39 -5.29
N SER A 172 3.91 -12.86 -5.32
CA SER A 172 2.81 -13.50 -4.63
C SER A 172 2.56 -14.92 -5.17
N LEU A 173 2.44 -15.89 -4.27
CA LEU A 173 2.25 -17.30 -4.61
C LEU A 173 0.97 -17.51 -5.43
N ARG A 174 -0.11 -16.86 -5.00
CA ARG A 174 -1.38 -16.82 -5.72
C ARG A 174 -1.22 -16.23 -7.13
N GLY A 175 -0.41 -15.18 -7.30
CA GLY A 175 -0.16 -14.56 -8.60
C GLY A 175 0.59 -15.47 -9.58
N LEU A 176 1.45 -16.37 -9.07
CA LEU A 176 2.15 -17.37 -9.88
C LEU A 176 1.22 -18.52 -10.29
N CYS A 177 0.42 -19.04 -9.35
CA CYS A 177 -0.55 -20.11 -9.63
C CYS A 177 -1.66 -19.66 -10.60
N LEU A 178 -2.15 -18.41 -10.48
CA LEU A 178 -3.13 -17.85 -11.43
C LEU A 178 -2.58 -17.72 -12.85
N LYS A 179 -1.27 -17.57 -13.01
CA LYS A 179 -0.58 -17.49 -14.31
C LYS A 179 -0.12 -18.86 -14.83
N GLY A 180 -0.41 -19.95 -14.13
CA GLY A 180 0.03 -21.31 -14.49
C GLY A 180 1.54 -21.54 -14.35
N ARG A 181 2.25 -20.72 -13.57
CA ARG A 181 3.71 -20.84 -13.37
C ARG A 181 4.00 -21.61 -12.07
N GLU A 182 3.63 -22.89 -12.05
CA GLU A 182 3.68 -23.74 -10.86
C GLU A 182 5.12 -24.03 -10.39
N GLU A 183 6.07 -24.24 -11.30
CA GLU A 183 7.49 -24.47 -10.95
C GLU A 183 8.09 -23.27 -10.19
N GLU A 184 7.73 -22.05 -10.60
CA GLU A 184 8.19 -20.83 -9.92
C GLU A 184 7.50 -20.62 -8.59
N ALA A 185 6.23 -21.02 -8.47
CA ALA A 185 5.52 -21.01 -7.19
C ALA A 185 6.16 -21.99 -6.20
N ASN A 186 6.56 -23.17 -6.65
CA ASN A 186 7.23 -24.16 -5.82
C ASN A 186 8.63 -23.66 -5.37
N GLY A 187 9.40 -23.07 -6.29
CA GLY A 187 10.66 -22.40 -5.96
C GLY A 187 10.51 -21.20 -5.02
N ALA A 188 9.41 -20.46 -5.12
CA ALA A 188 9.07 -19.36 -4.22
C ALA A 188 8.74 -19.84 -2.80
N ILE A 189 7.98 -20.92 -2.66
CA ILE A 189 7.67 -21.55 -1.36
C ILE A 189 8.93 -22.13 -0.73
N ALA A 190 9.76 -22.83 -1.51
CA ALA A 190 11.04 -23.36 -1.03
C ALA A 190 11.93 -22.24 -0.43
N ARG A 191 12.00 -21.08 -1.09
CA ARG A 191 12.70 -19.89 -0.57
C ARG A 191 12.06 -19.31 0.68
N LEU A 192 10.73 -19.23 0.74
CA LEU A 192 10.01 -18.78 1.93
C LEU A 192 10.20 -19.73 3.11
N TYR A 193 10.40 -21.03 2.84
CA TYR A 193 10.60 -22.04 3.85
C TYR A 193 12.06 -22.29 4.22
N GLY A 194 13.00 -21.80 3.42
CA GLY A 194 14.43 -22.08 3.59
C GLY A 194 14.77 -23.55 3.37
N LYS A 195 13.95 -24.27 2.58
CA LYS A 195 14.03 -25.71 2.35
C LYS A 195 14.24 -26.03 0.86
N GLY A 196 14.57 -27.28 0.55
CA GLY A 196 14.61 -27.77 -0.83
C GLY A 196 13.22 -27.82 -1.46
N VAL A 197 13.16 -27.77 -2.79
CA VAL A 197 11.90 -27.86 -3.55
C VAL A 197 11.24 -29.24 -3.39
N GLU A 198 12.03 -30.26 -3.07
CA GLU A 198 11.61 -31.66 -2.88
C GLU A 198 11.24 -31.99 -1.43
N ASP A 199 11.23 -31.01 -0.52
CA ASP A 199 10.82 -31.24 0.88
C ASP A 199 9.30 -31.42 0.97
N ASP A 200 8.85 -32.46 1.69
CA ASP A 200 7.43 -32.80 1.82
C ASP A 200 6.58 -31.62 2.35
N GLU A 201 7.13 -30.81 3.26
CA GLU A 201 6.41 -29.64 3.82
C GLU A 201 6.16 -28.55 2.75
N VAL A 202 7.08 -28.42 1.79
CA VAL A 202 6.97 -27.48 0.67
C VAL A 202 5.93 -27.97 -0.33
N TYR A 203 5.95 -29.26 -0.65
CA TYR A 203 4.97 -29.88 -1.55
C TYR A 203 3.54 -29.82 -0.99
N GLU A 204 3.37 -30.18 0.29
CA GLU A 204 2.07 -30.10 0.97
C GLU A 204 1.53 -28.67 0.99
N SER A 205 2.37 -27.69 1.34
CA SER A 205 1.99 -26.27 1.35
C SER A 205 1.57 -25.78 -0.04
N PHE A 206 2.25 -26.26 -1.10
CA PHE A 206 1.92 -25.91 -2.48
C PHE A 206 0.56 -26.49 -2.91
N GLU A 207 0.30 -27.77 -2.66
CA GLU A 207 -0.99 -28.40 -3.01
C GLU A 207 -2.16 -27.77 -2.25
N LEU A 208 -2.01 -27.49 -0.95
CA LEU A 208 -3.04 -26.79 -0.16
C LEU A 208 -3.38 -25.42 -0.76
N MET A 209 -2.37 -24.67 -1.21
CA MET A 209 -2.60 -23.40 -1.89
C MET A 209 -3.23 -23.56 -3.27
N ARG A 210 -2.87 -24.60 -4.02
CA ARG A 210 -3.45 -24.89 -5.34
C ARG A 210 -4.94 -25.20 -5.21
N GLU A 211 -5.29 -26.08 -4.28
CA GLU A 211 -6.68 -26.45 -4.00
C GLU A 211 -7.51 -25.24 -3.55
N ALA A 212 -6.97 -24.40 -2.67
CA ALA A 212 -7.64 -23.17 -2.22
C ALA A 212 -7.92 -22.20 -3.39
N ILE A 213 -7.02 -22.14 -4.38
CA ILE A 213 -7.20 -21.28 -5.56
C ILE A 213 -8.19 -21.89 -6.55
N GLU A 214 -8.20 -23.21 -6.74
CA GLU A 214 -9.19 -23.89 -7.58
C GLU A 214 -10.60 -23.71 -7.05
N ARG A 215 -10.82 -23.92 -5.75
CA ARG A 215 -12.12 -23.60 -5.11
C ARG A 215 -12.51 -22.14 -5.32
N GLY A 216 -11.57 -21.21 -5.19
CA GLY A 216 -11.81 -19.79 -5.44
C GLY A 216 -12.11 -19.43 -6.90
N LYS A 217 -11.67 -20.24 -7.88
CA LYS A 217 -12.03 -20.08 -9.30
C LYS A 217 -13.44 -20.61 -9.57
N GLU A 218 -13.82 -21.71 -8.95
CA GLU A 218 -15.16 -22.32 -9.06
C GLU A 218 -16.25 -21.42 -8.45
N GLU A 219 -15.93 -20.71 -7.38
CA GLU A 219 -16.84 -19.75 -6.74
C GLU A 219 -17.08 -18.47 -7.58
N GLY A 220 -16.25 -18.21 -8.59
CA GLY A 220 -16.37 -17.04 -9.46
C GLY A 220 -15.96 -15.71 -8.80
N GLN A 221 -15.56 -14.72 -9.60
CA GLN A 221 -15.26 -13.39 -9.08
C GLN A 221 -16.53 -12.71 -8.56
N VAL A 222 -16.56 -12.41 -7.25
CA VAL A 222 -17.68 -11.68 -6.63
C VAL A 222 -17.76 -10.28 -7.25
N GLY A 223 -18.78 -10.03 -8.05
CA GLY A 223 -19.01 -8.71 -8.65
C GLY A 223 -19.39 -7.67 -7.59
N TRP A 224 -19.09 -6.39 -7.84
CA TRP A 224 -19.45 -5.27 -6.94
C TRP A 224 -20.93 -5.26 -6.53
N ARG A 225 -21.82 -5.76 -7.40
CA ARG A 225 -23.26 -5.91 -7.15
C ARG A 225 -23.61 -7.05 -6.19
N GLU A 226 -22.77 -8.08 -6.11
CA GLU A 226 -22.97 -9.22 -5.23
C GLU A 226 -22.27 -9.02 -3.87
N ALA A 227 -21.19 -8.23 -3.84
CA ALA A 227 -20.58 -7.76 -2.61
C ALA A 227 -21.51 -6.79 -1.83
N LEU A 228 -22.24 -5.92 -2.54
CA LEU A 228 -23.22 -4.99 -1.95
C LEU A 228 -24.66 -5.54 -1.93
N GLY A 229 -24.93 -6.60 -2.71
CA GLY A 229 -26.21 -7.29 -2.73
C GLY A 229 -26.28 -8.41 -1.69
N ASN A 230 -27.49 -8.82 -1.35
CA ASN A 230 -27.74 -10.01 -0.53
C ASN A 230 -27.59 -11.28 -1.40
N GLY A 231 -26.38 -11.54 -1.91
CA GLY A 231 -26.05 -12.76 -2.65
C GLY A 231 -26.03 -14.01 -1.77
N ARG A 232 -25.72 -15.18 -2.36
CA ARG A 232 -25.67 -16.50 -1.67
C ARG A 232 -24.79 -16.52 -0.40
N GLN A 233 -23.80 -15.64 -0.33
CA GLN A 233 -22.85 -15.52 0.79
C GLN A 233 -23.34 -14.64 1.96
N GLN A 234 -24.49 -13.94 1.83
CA GLN A 234 -25.04 -13.00 2.83
C GLN A 234 -23.96 -12.09 3.45
N THR A 235 -23.02 -11.60 2.63
CA THR A 235 -21.86 -10.80 3.01
C THR A 235 -22.19 -9.61 3.92
N PRO A 236 -23.21 -8.76 3.63
CA PRO A 236 -23.57 -7.67 4.52
C PRO A 236 -24.08 -8.18 5.87
N ARG A 237 -24.87 -9.27 5.89
CA ARG A 237 -25.37 -9.86 7.13
C ARG A 237 -24.26 -10.43 8.00
N ARG A 238 -23.20 -10.99 7.41
CA ARG A 238 -22.00 -11.46 8.11
C ARG A 238 -21.14 -10.31 8.64
N ILE A 239 -21.07 -9.19 7.93
CA ILE A 239 -20.38 -7.98 8.38
C ILE A 239 -21.12 -7.35 9.57
N PHE A 240 -22.46 -7.22 9.47
CA PHE A 240 -23.30 -6.65 10.54
C PHE A 240 -23.52 -7.59 11.73
N ALA A 241 -23.55 -8.91 11.52
CA ALA A 241 -23.65 -9.87 12.63
C ALA A 241 -22.34 -10.01 13.43
N ARG A 242 -21.22 -9.46 12.94
CA ARG A 242 -19.91 -9.55 13.59
C ARG A 242 -19.76 -8.65 14.81
N ASP A 243 -20.69 -7.72 15.04
CA ASP A 243 -20.78 -6.93 16.28
C ASP A 243 -21.35 -7.72 17.47
N GLY A 244 -21.91 -8.92 17.23
CA GLY A 244 -22.23 -9.89 18.27
C GLY A 244 -21.18 -11.01 18.27
N GLY A 245 -20.19 -10.91 19.16
CA GLY A 245 -19.01 -11.77 19.16
C GLY A 245 -19.31 -13.26 19.03
N THR A 246 -18.76 -13.91 18.00
CA THR A 246 -18.22 -15.28 18.07
C THR A 246 -17.49 -15.65 16.78
N CYS A 247 -16.46 -16.45 16.96
CA CYS A 247 -15.43 -16.85 16.02
C CYS A 247 -15.97 -17.61 14.79
N TYR A 248 -15.57 -17.17 13.59
CA TYR A 248 -15.45 -18.03 12.39
C TYR A 248 -13.98 -18.14 11.96
N ALA A 249 -13.06 -18.17 12.93
CA ALA A 249 -11.67 -18.56 12.71
C ALA A 249 -11.43 -20.05 13.02
N ALA A 250 -12.46 -20.83 13.38
CA ALA A 250 -12.28 -22.19 13.88
C ALA A 250 -12.51 -23.31 12.84
N ASP A 251 -13.33 -23.10 11.80
CA ASP A 251 -13.75 -24.22 10.94
C ASP A 251 -13.11 -24.23 9.53
N GLY A 252 -12.45 -23.14 9.13
CA GLY A 252 -11.69 -23.07 7.87
C GLY A 252 -10.17 -23.26 8.02
N TRP A 253 -9.67 -23.37 9.27
CA TRP A 253 -8.23 -23.44 9.59
C TRP A 253 -7.82 -24.78 10.23
N ARG A 254 -8.70 -25.79 10.22
CA ARG A 254 -8.41 -27.16 10.71
C ARG A 254 -8.25 -28.19 9.60
N GLN A 255 -8.27 -27.77 8.33
CA GLN A 255 -8.14 -28.68 7.17
C GLN A 255 -7.14 -28.20 6.11
N CYS A 256 -6.30 -27.20 6.42
CA CYS A 256 -5.10 -26.85 5.66
C CYS A 256 -4.00 -26.42 6.64
#